data_AF-A0A0C4EEY3-F1
#
_entry.id   AF-A0A0C4EEY3-F1
#
_cell.length_a   1.000
_cell.length_b   1.000
_cell.length_c   1.000
_cell.angle_alpha   90.00
_cell.angle_beta   90.00
_cell.angle_gamma   90.00
#
_symmetry.space_group_name_H-M   'P 1'
#
loop_
_entity.id
_entity.type
_entity.pdbx_description
1 polymer ?
#
loop_
_entity_poly.entity_id
_entity_poly.type
_entity_poly.pdbx_seq_one_letter_code
_entity_poly.pdbx_strand_id
1 'polypeptide(L)'
;MVAASRFPGGPETFVWLVRLIAVPVVLIHVVECIVMYRSRLRRHGIAAVSYAGLFWLFWTSLEGYPAFRRFDRMVLQKKREILERQAKSR
;
A
#
# COMPACT_ATOMS: atom_id res chain seq x y z
N MET A 1 -17.88 15.65 -34.38
CA MET A 1 -17.08 14.41 -34.26
C MET A 1 -15.72 14.75 -34.85
N VAL A 2 -14.55 14.59 -34.23
CA VAL A 2 -14.03 13.48 -33.41
C VAL A 2 -12.95 14.06 -32.49
N ALA A 3 -12.92 13.62 -31.23
CA ALA A 3 -11.83 13.91 -30.31
C ALA A 3 -10.54 13.23 -30.83
N ALA A 4 -9.69 14.00 -31.51
CA ALA A 4 -8.34 13.56 -31.83
C ALA A 4 -7.63 13.25 -30.51
N SER A 5 -7.30 11.97 -30.33
CA SER A 5 -6.69 11.36 -29.15
C SER A 5 -5.56 12.20 -28.56
N ARG A 6 -5.73 12.65 -27.31
CA ARG A 6 -4.84 13.58 -26.58
C ARG A 6 -3.51 12.97 -26.10
N PHE A 7 -3.23 11.70 -26.43
CA PHE A 7 -2.02 11.02 -25.96
C PHE A 7 -0.87 11.20 -26.97
N PRO A 8 0.34 11.60 -26.56
CA PRO A 8 1.48 11.71 -27.46
C PRO A 8 1.72 10.39 -28.19
N GLY A 9 1.70 10.41 -29.53
CA GLY A 9 1.83 9.19 -30.35
C GLY A 9 0.53 8.39 -30.55
N GLY A 10 -0.62 8.89 -30.10
CA GLY A 10 -1.93 8.29 -30.37
C GLY A 10 -2.26 7.03 -29.55
N PRO A 11 -3.40 6.37 -29.84
CA PRO A 11 -3.92 5.26 -29.04
C PRO A 11 -3.02 4.02 -29.05
N GLU A 12 -2.34 3.75 -30.16
CA GLU A 12 -1.41 2.60 -30.28
C GLU A 12 -0.22 2.74 -29.33
N THR A 13 0.37 3.95 -29.27
CA THR A 13 1.47 4.24 -28.34
C THR A 13 1.01 4.13 -26.89
N PHE A 14 -0.21 4.57 -26.57
CA PHE A 14 -0.80 4.36 -25.24
C PHE A 14 -0.93 2.87 -24.89
N VAL A 15 -1.48 2.06 -25.79
CA VAL A 15 -1.64 0.61 -25.57
C VAL A 15 -0.28 -0.07 -25.41
N TRP A 16 0.70 0.29 -26.24
CA TRP A 16 2.06 -0.21 -26.13
C TRP A 16 2.67 0.14 -24.76
N LEU A 17 2.56 1.40 -24.34
CA LEU A 17 3.11 1.86 -23.06
C LEU A 17 2.45 1.13 -21.88
N VAL A 18 1.12 1.03 -21.87
CA VAL A 18 0.39 0.32 -20.81
C VAL A 18 0.80 -1.16 -20.76
N ARG A 19 0.92 -1.83 -21.92
CA ARG A 19 1.41 -3.23 -21.97
C ARG A 19 2.83 -3.36 -21.46
N LEU A 20 3.69 -2.39 -21.75
CA LEU A 20 5.07 -2.36 -21.28
C LEU A 20 5.16 -2.18 -19.76
N ILE A 21 4.36 -1.27 -19.18
CA ILE A 21 4.47 -0.91 -17.75
C ILE A 21 3.58 -1.76 -16.83
N ALA A 22 2.55 -2.43 -17.35
CA ALA A 22 1.60 -3.20 -16.53
C ALA A 22 2.30 -4.27 -15.68
N VAL A 23 3.18 -5.06 -16.29
CA VAL A 23 3.91 -6.12 -15.59
C VAL A 23 4.85 -5.55 -14.51
N PRO A 24 5.72 -4.55 -14.81
CA PRO A 24 6.52 -3.88 -13.79
C PRO A 24 5.70 -3.32 -12.62
N VAL A 25 4.57 -2.67 -12.88
CA VAL A 25 3.71 -2.09 -11.82
C VAL A 25 3.13 -3.17 -10.91
N VAL A 26 2.63 -4.27 -11.49
CA VAL A 26 2.13 -5.41 -10.72
C VAL A 26 3.24 -6.01 -9.85
N LEU A 27 4.45 -6.19 -10.40
CA LEU A 27 5.58 -6.70 -9.66
C LEU A 27 5.97 -5.80 -8.48
N ILE A 28 5.98 -4.48 -8.69
CA ILE A 28 6.26 -3.50 -7.63
C ILE A 28 5.24 -3.65 -6.49
N HIS A 29 3.95 -3.71 -6.78
CA HIS A 29 2.92 -3.86 -5.73
C HIS A 29 3.01 -5.19 -4.98
N VAL A 30 3.37 -6.28 -5.66
CA VAL A 30 3.64 -7.56 -4.99
C VAL A 30 4.81 -7.43 -4.02
N VAL A 31 5.91 -6.79 -4.45
CA VAL A 31 7.07 -6.54 -3.60
C VAL A 31 6.68 -5.65 -2.40
N GLU A 32 5.92 -4.58 -2.62
CA GLU A 32 5.43 -3.72 -1.55
C GLU A 32 4.60 -4.50 -0.51
N CYS A 33 3.67 -5.34 -0.95
CA CYS A 33 2.89 -6.21 -0.07
C CYS A 33 3.78 -7.15 0.76
N ILE A 34 4.80 -7.77 0.15
CA ILE A 34 5.77 -8.63 0.85
C ILE A 34 6.54 -7.82 1.89
N VAL A 35 7.00 -6.61 1.55
CA VAL A 35 7.74 -5.73 2.46
C VAL A 35 6.83 -5.28 3.60
N MET A 36 5.59 -4.87 3.35
CA MET A 36 4.59 -4.51 4.36
C MET A 36 4.38 -5.68 5.35
N TYR A 37 4.16 -6.88 4.83
CA TYR A 37 3.97 -8.05 5.68
C TYR A 37 5.21 -8.34 6.55
N ARG A 38 6.40 -8.45 5.95
CA ARG A 38 7.62 -8.85 6.66
C ARG A 38 8.13 -7.80 7.64
N SER A 39 8.07 -6.52 7.26
CA SER A 39 8.65 -5.42 8.03
C SER A 39 7.72 -4.82 9.09
N ARG A 40 6.41 -4.95 8.92
CA ARG A 40 5.42 -4.27 9.77
C ARG A 40 4.43 -5.26 10.37
N LEU A 41 3.57 -5.88 9.56
CA LEU A 41 2.50 -6.75 10.07
C LEU A 41 3.03 -7.88 10.95
N ARG A 42 4.03 -8.62 10.45
CA ARG A 42 4.64 -9.73 11.18
C ARG A 42 5.33 -9.28 12.48
N ARG A 43 5.91 -8.07 12.52
CA ARG A 43 6.53 -7.53 13.75
C ARG A 43 5.51 -7.20 14.83
N HIS A 44 4.27 -6.94 14.45
CA HIS A 44 3.16 -6.68 15.36
C HIS A 44 2.25 -7.91 15.57
N GLY A 45 2.68 -9.10 15.15
CA GLY A 45 1.91 -10.33 15.30
C GLY A 45 0.66 -10.43 14.41
N ILE A 46 0.54 -9.57 13.39
CA ILE A 46 -0.62 -9.55 12.50
C ILE A 46 -0.41 -10.60 11.39
N ALA A 47 -1.25 -11.63 11.39
CA ALA A 47 -1.23 -12.67 10.36
C ALA A 47 -1.74 -12.13 9.01
N ALA A 48 -1.14 -12.56 7.89
CA ALA A 48 -1.50 -12.08 6.55
C ALA A 48 -2.99 -12.33 6.21
N VAL A 49 -3.53 -13.48 6.62
CA VAL A 49 -4.91 -13.90 6.35
C VAL A 49 -5.91 -13.41 7.40
N SER A 50 -5.47 -12.67 8.41
CA SER A 50 -6.38 -12.02 9.35
C SER A 50 -7.10 -10.84 8.69
N TYR A 51 -8.27 -10.43 9.20
CA TYR A 51 -8.97 -9.24 8.70
C TYR A 51 -8.06 -8.00 8.63
N ALA A 52 -7.24 -7.77 9.68
CA ALA A 52 -6.28 -6.67 9.69
C ALA A 52 -5.16 -6.85 8.66
N GLY A 53 -4.65 -8.08 8.50
CA GLY A 53 -3.63 -8.40 7.51
C GLY A 53 -4.12 -8.17 6.08
N LEU A 54 -5.29 -8.71 5.75
CA LEU A 54 -5.93 -8.54 4.44
C LEU A 54 -6.22 -7.07 4.15
N PHE A 55 -6.72 -6.33 5.15
CA PHE A 55 -6.93 -4.89 5.01
C PHE A 55 -5.64 -4.17 4.60
N TRP A 56 -4.54 -4.39 5.34
CA TRP A 56 -3.29 -3.69 5.07
C TRP A 56 -2.64 -4.13 3.75
N LEU A 57 -2.72 -5.41 3.39
CA LEU A 57 -2.20 -5.90 2.12
C LEU A 57 -2.99 -5.37 0.93
N PHE A 58 -4.32 -5.34 1.03
CA PHE A 58 -5.19 -4.77 0.00
C PHE A 58 -4.88 -3.29 -0.24
N TRP A 59 -4.84 -2.48 0.83
CA TRP A 59 -4.51 -1.05 0.68
C TRP A 59 -3.07 -0.83 0.22
N THR A 60 -2.13 -1.69 0.60
CA THR A 60 -0.75 -1.63 0.08
C THR A 60 -0.70 -1.91 -1.43
N SER A 61 -1.51 -2.84 -1.94
CA SER A 61 -1.57 -3.10 -3.38
C SER A 61 -2.20 -1.98 -4.22
N LEU A 62 -2.97 -1.07 -3.60
CA LEU A 62 -3.60 0.06 -4.29
C LEU A 62 -2.79 1.36 -4.14
N GLU A 63 -2.31 1.63 -2.93
CA GLU A 63 -1.62 2.88 -2.61
C GLU A 63 -0.10 2.74 -2.79
N GLY A 64 0.46 1.57 -2.48
CA GLY A 64 1.90 1.36 -2.33
C GLY A 64 2.45 2.03 -1.06
N TYR A 65 3.56 2.75 -1.21
CA TYR A 65 4.27 3.45 -0.12
C TYR A 65 3.41 4.28 0.88
N PRO A 66 2.37 5.03 0.49
CA PRO A 66 1.50 5.76 1.42
C PRO A 66 0.85 4.87 2.49
N ALA A 67 0.52 3.60 2.17
CA ALA A 67 -0.02 2.65 3.14
C ALA A 67 0.98 2.38 4.28
N PHE A 68 2.29 2.34 3.98
CA PHE A 68 3.35 2.16 4.97
C PHE A 68 3.41 3.33 5.93
N ARG A 69 3.35 4.55 5.42
CA ARG A 69 3.34 5.77 6.25
C ARG A 69 2.10 5.83 7.14
N ARG A 70 0.95 5.39 6.62
CA ARG A 70 -0.32 5.33 7.37
C ARG A 70 -0.22 4.30 8.50
N PHE A 71 0.31 3.11 8.22
CA PHE A 71 0.57 2.08 9.23
C PHE A 71 1.47 2.60 10.34
N ASP A 72 2.63 3.16 9.99
CA ASP A 72 3.62 3.63 10.97
C ASP A 72 3.04 4.73 11.87
N ARG A 73 2.26 5.65 11.29
CA ARG A 73 1.55 6.70 12.06
C ARG A 73 0.56 6.11 13.05
N MET A 74 -0.27 5.16 12.62
CA MET A 74 -1.28 4.53 13.48
C MET A 74 -0.62 3.76 14.62
N VAL A 75 0.47 3.04 14.37
CA VAL A 75 1.24 2.34 15.41
C VAL A 75 1.81 3.33 16.43
N LEU A 76 2.41 4.43 15.97
CA LEU A 76 2.96 5.46 16.87
C LEU A 76 1.87 6.11 17.72
N GLN A 77 0.73 6.45 17.11
CA GLN A 77 -0.42 6.97 17.84
C GLN A 77 -0.89 5.98 18.89
N LYS A 78 -1.04 4.70 18.52
CA LYS A 78 -1.52 3.68 19.46
C LYS A 78 -0.58 3.46 20.64
N LYS A 79 0.74 3.49 20.39
CA LYS A 79 1.74 3.42 21.46
C LYS A 79 1.61 4.59 22.43
N ARG A 80 1.41 5.81 21.94
CA ARG A 80 1.20 7.00 22.80
C ARG A 80 -0.06 6.86 23.65
N GLU A 81 -1.18 6.45 23.05
CA GLU A 81 -2.43 6.22 23.78
C GLU A 81 -2.27 5.18 24.91
N ILE A 82 -1.52 4.10 24.67
CA ILE A 82 -1.25 3.07 25.68
C ILE A 82 -0.43 3.65 26.84
N LEU A 83 0.62 4.41 26.55
CA LEU A 83 1.46 5.04 27.57
C LEU A 83 0.68 6.05 28.40
N GLU A 84 -0.15 6.90 27.77
CA GLU A 84 -1.00 7.86 28.47
C GLU A 84 -2.03 7.17 29.38
N ARG A 85 -2.63 6.06 28.93
CA ARG A 85 -3.55 5.26 29.76
C ARG A 85 -2.84 4.66 30.97
N GLN A 86 -1.63 4.13 30.77
CA GLN A 86 -0.81 3.59 31.86
C GLN A 86 -0.39 4.66 32.88
N ALA A 87 -0.10 5.88 32.42
CA ALA A 87 0.22 7.00 33.29
C ALA A 87 -0.99 7.48 34.11
N LYS A 88 -2.21 7.43 33.55
CA LYS A 88 -3.45 7.79 34.27
C LYS A 88 -3.92 6.72 35.26
N SER A 89 -3.49 5.47 35.08
CA SER A 89 -3.85 4.34 35.96
C SER A 89 -2.86 4.12 37.11
N ARG A 90 -1.77 4.89 37.17
CA ARG A 90 -0.80 4.90 38.28
C ARG A 90 -1.08 6.10 39.17
#